data_AF-A0A3G5FI03-F1
#
_entry.id   AF-A0A3G5FI03-F1
#
_cell.length_a   1.000
_cell.length_b   1.000
_cell.length_c   1.000
_cell.angle_alpha   90.00
_cell.angle_beta   90.00
_cell.angle_gamma   90.00
#
_symmetry.space_group_name_H-M   'P 1'
#
loop_
_entity.id
_entity.type
_entity.pdbx_description
1 polymer ?
#
loop_
_entity_poly.entity_id
_entity_poly.type
_entity_poly.pdbx_seq_one_letter_code
_entity_poly.pdbx_strand_id
1 'polypeptide(L)'
;MEIQSIINDIFCDLVIASDYIENYIFEDPHLANNFVQIIKNLKNRFIIKNNKLCNTDGSVAKLPIELSLKNRMKVIQRSEIVKVLNNHSYSFEIRMDDSYEHQRIIFFVYDKTFQSIVMTYGFTKQKGIEISDITDSAGIKTDFIRNDIYKNGKEEFWMGDEEHAIKYTG
;
A
#
# COMPACT_ATOMS: atom_id res chain seq x y z
N MET A 1 12.21 -4.80 -6.64
CA MET A 1 11.43 -4.28 -5.51
C MET A 1 10.49 -5.37 -5.02
N GLU A 2 10.50 -5.64 -3.72
CA GLU A 2 9.58 -6.59 -3.10
C GLU A 2 8.32 -5.88 -2.59
N ILE A 3 7.27 -6.65 -2.36
CA ILE A 3 6.06 -6.20 -1.66
C ILE A 3 5.92 -7.12 -0.46
N GLN A 4 5.85 -6.51 0.71
CA GLN A 4 5.72 -7.17 1.99
C GLN A 4 4.55 -6.52 2.74
N SER A 5 4.06 -7.19 3.78
CA SER A 5 3.06 -6.65 4.70
C SER A 5 3.60 -6.77 6.12
N ILE A 6 3.19 -5.87 7.01
CA ILE A 6 3.31 -6.14 8.44
C ILE A 6 2.41 -7.33 8.79
N ILE A 7 2.76 -8.06 9.84
CA ILE A 7 2.00 -9.23 10.32
C ILE A 7 1.52 -9.08 11.77
N ASN A 8 1.96 -8.03 12.46
CA ASN A 8 1.72 -7.88 13.89
C ASN A 8 1.36 -6.44 14.25
N ASP A 9 0.10 -6.22 14.64
CA ASP A 9 -0.34 -5.03 15.37
C ASP A 9 -1.61 -5.32 16.19
N ILE A 10 -1.45 -6.13 17.25
CA ILE A 10 -2.56 -6.71 18.03
C ILE A 10 -3.34 -5.63 18.84
N PHE A 11 -2.78 -4.43 19.01
CA PHE A 11 -3.36 -3.37 19.84
C PHE A 11 -4.00 -2.24 19.03
N CYS A 12 -4.20 -2.44 17.73
CA CYS A 12 -4.78 -1.42 16.86
C CYS A 12 -6.11 -1.91 16.28
N ASP A 13 -7.12 -1.03 16.30
CA ASP A 13 -8.43 -1.29 15.67
C ASP A 13 -8.38 -1.21 14.13
N LEU A 14 -7.19 -1.04 13.55
CA LEU A 14 -6.99 -1.01 12.10
C LEU A 14 -6.78 -2.42 11.56
N VAL A 15 -7.35 -2.69 10.38
CA VAL A 15 -7.18 -3.98 9.71
C VAL A 15 -5.83 -4.01 9.01
N ILE A 16 -5.02 -5.03 9.31
CA ILE A 16 -3.74 -5.25 8.66
C ILE A 16 -3.96 -5.45 7.15
N ALA A 17 -3.07 -4.88 6.33
CA ALA A 17 -3.20 -4.90 4.88
C ALA A 17 -3.25 -6.32 4.32
N SER A 18 -2.48 -7.27 4.86
CA SER A 18 -2.51 -8.68 4.46
C SER A 18 -3.92 -9.25 4.53
N ASP A 19 -4.55 -9.08 5.69
CA ASP A 19 -5.85 -9.64 6.02
C ASP A 19 -6.93 -8.96 5.21
N TYR A 20 -6.82 -7.64 5.01
CA TYR A 20 -7.73 -6.90 4.16
C TYR A 20 -7.62 -7.34 2.69
N ILE A 21 -6.40 -7.53 2.18
CA ILE A 21 -6.19 -7.97 0.80
C ILE A 21 -6.76 -9.38 0.60
N GLU A 22 -6.46 -10.31 1.49
CA GLU A 22 -6.91 -11.70 1.41
C GLU A 22 -8.43 -11.80 1.53
N ASN A 23 -9.01 -11.20 2.57
CA ASN A 23 -10.42 -11.40 2.89
C ASN A 23 -11.39 -10.45 2.15
N TYR A 24 -10.89 -9.39 1.49
CA TYR A 24 -11.75 -8.43 0.77
C TYR A 24 -11.32 -8.20 -0.68
N ILE A 25 -10.05 -7.88 -0.92
CA ILE A 25 -9.60 -7.54 -2.29
C ILE A 25 -9.60 -8.75 -3.20
N PHE A 26 -9.14 -9.91 -2.73
CA PHE A 26 -9.08 -11.13 -3.52
C PHE A 26 -10.42 -11.86 -3.66
N GLU A 27 -11.35 -11.62 -2.75
CA GLU A 27 -12.73 -12.13 -2.85
C GLU A 27 -13.54 -11.47 -3.98
N ASP A 28 -13.17 -10.26 -4.41
CA ASP A 28 -13.78 -9.59 -5.56
C ASP A 28 -12.88 -9.71 -6.81
N PRO A 29 -13.27 -10.46 -7.86
CA PRO A 29 -12.45 -10.64 -9.06
C PRO A 29 -12.07 -9.33 -9.77
N HIS A 30 -12.92 -8.30 -9.66
CA HIS A 30 -12.62 -7.00 -10.24
C HIS A 30 -11.49 -6.29 -9.48
N LEU A 31 -11.60 -6.24 -8.15
CA LEU A 31 -10.60 -5.62 -7.28
C LEU A 31 -9.29 -6.39 -7.34
N ALA A 32 -9.33 -7.73 -7.27
CA ALA A 32 -8.17 -8.59 -7.41
C ALA A 32 -7.37 -8.30 -8.69
N ASN A 33 -8.06 -8.20 -9.84
CA ASN A 33 -7.43 -7.91 -11.13
C ASN A 33 -6.78 -6.52 -11.16
N ASN A 34 -7.43 -5.51 -10.58
CA ASN A 34 -6.89 -4.16 -10.50
C ASN A 34 -5.69 -4.10 -9.55
N PHE A 35 -5.78 -4.75 -8.39
CA PHE A 35 -4.70 -4.83 -7.42
C PHE A 35 -3.45 -5.48 -8.03
N VAL A 36 -3.59 -6.63 -8.68
CA VAL A 36 -2.47 -7.31 -9.36
C VAL A 36 -1.85 -6.41 -10.43
N GLN A 37 -2.65 -5.69 -11.21
CA GLN A 37 -2.13 -4.75 -12.21
C GLN A 37 -1.36 -3.58 -11.58
N ILE A 38 -1.86 -3.02 -10.47
CA ILE A 38 -1.16 -1.97 -9.72
C ILE A 38 0.19 -2.50 -9.23
N ILE A 39 0.22 -3.67 -8.58
CA ILE A 39 1.44 -4.27 -8.05
C ILE A 39 2.46 -4.55 -9.17
N LYS A 40 2.01 -5.11 -10.30
CA LYS A 40 2.86 -5.31 -11.48
C LYS A 40 3.43 -3.99 -12.00
N ASN A 41 2.59 -2.95 -12.09
CA ASN A 41 3.04 -1.63 -12.55
C ASN A 41 4.10 -1.05 -11.62
N LEU A 42 3.88 -1.16 -10.30
CA LEU A 42 4.81 -0.69 -9.29
C LEU A 42 6.16 -1.41 -9.38
N LYS A 43 6.14 -2.75 -9.42
CA LYS A 43 7.36 -3.58 -9.53
C LYS A 43 8.16 -3.32 -10.81
N ASN A 44 7.48 -3.07 -11.93
CA ASN A 44 8.13 -2.97 -13.24
C ASN A 44 8.69 -1.57 -13.55
N ARG A 45 8.10 -0.52 -12.96
CA ARG A 45 8.41 0.87 -13.33
C ARG A 45 9.21 1.62 -12.29
N PHE A 46 9.23 1.11 -11.06
CA PHE A 46 9.82 1.83 -9.95
C PHE A 46 10.83 0.98 -9.19
N ILE A 47 11.80 1.68 -8.63
CA ILE A 47 12.78 1.17 -7.69
C ILE A 47 12.66 1.97 -6.40
N ILE A 48 13.24 1.45 -5.32
CA ILE A 48 13.33 2.20 -4.06
C ILE A 48 14.78 2.60 -3.83
N LYS A 49 14.98 3.90 -3.58
CA LYS A 49 16.30 4.45 -3.30
C LYS A 49 16.18 5.62 -2.32
N ASN A 50 17.02 5.65 -1.30
CA ASN A 50 17.03 6.69 -0.27
C ASN A 50 15.65 6.88 0.38
N ASN A 51 14.97 5.77 0.70
CA ASN A 51 13.59 5.72 1.23
C ASN A 51 12.57 6.49 0.38
N LYS A 52 12.76 6.51 -0.94
CA LYS A 52 11.84 7.13 -1.89
C LYS A 52 11.53 6.16 -3.02
N LEU A 53 10.29 6.27 -3.52
CA LEU A 53 9.91 5.64 -4.77
C LEU A 53 10.52 6.45 -5.92
N CYS A 54 11.31 5.79 -6.75
CA CYS A 54 12.01 6.40 -7.88
C CYS A 54 11.66 5.66 -9.18
N ASN A 55 11.70 6.36 -10.30
CA ASN A 55 11.69 5.73 -11.62
C ASN A 55 12.95 4.88 -11.80
N THR A 56 12.95 3.99 -12.79
CA THR A 56 14.10 3.12 -13.12
C THR A 56 15.39 3.89 -13.47
N ASP A 57 15.28 5.15 -13.91
CA ASP A 57 16.42 6.04 -14.15
C ASP A 57 16.98 6.69 -12.87
N GLY A 58 16.37 6.42 -11.71
CA GLY A 58 16.77 6.94 -10.40
C GLY A 58 16.15 8.30 -10.03
N SER A 59 15.41 8.95 -10.93
CA SER A 59 14.66 10.17 -10.60
C SER A 59 13.50 9.86 -9.64
N VAL A 60 13.15 10.81 -8.76
CA VAL A 60 12.03 10.63 -7.83
C VAL A 60 10.73 10.49 -8.61
N ALA A 61 9.91 9.50 -8.26
CA ALA A 61 8.63 9.26 -8.92
C ALA A 61 7.70 10.47 -8.74
N LYS A 62 7.04 10.89 -9.82
CA LYS A 62 6.01 11.92 -9.76
C LYS A 62 4.73 11.31 -9.17
N LEU A 63 4.19 11.96 -8.14
CA LEU A 63 2.95 11.55 -7.47
C LEU A 63 1.83 12.58 -7.74
N PRO A 64 0.56 12.17 -7.86
CA PRO A 64 0.09 10.78 -7.81
C PRO A 64 0.54 9.96 -9.04
N ILE A 65 0.73 8.65 -8.85
CA ILE A 65 0.93 7.72 -9.97
C ILE A 65 -0.44 7.36 -10.51
N GLU A 66 -0.58 7.45 -11.82
CA GLU A 66 -1.80 7.10 -12.51
C GLU A 66 -1.61 5.88 -13.39
N LEU A 67 -2.67 5.09 -13.51
CA LEU A 67 -2.75 3.93 -14.36
C LEU A 67 -4.13 3.85 -15.00
N SER A 68 -4.18 3.39 -16.24
CA SER A 68 -5.44 3.08 -16.90
C SER A 68 -5.91 1.70 -16.45
N LEU A 69 -6.92 1.66 -15.59
CA LEU A 69 -7.51 0.43 -15.07
C LEU A 69 -8.90 0.22 -15.66
N LYS A 70 -9.35 -1.03 -15.71
CA LYS A 70 -10.74 -1.31 -16.05
C LYS A 70 -11.61 -0.96 -14.85
N ASN A 71 -12.81 -0.45 -15.10
CA ASN A 71 -13.88 -0.38 -14.09
C ASN A 71 -14.73 -1.67 -14.09
N ARG A 72 -15.74 -1.75 -13.22
CA ARG A 72 -16.61 -2.94 -13.14
C ARG A 72 -17.32 -3.28 -14.46
N MET A 73 -17.58 -2.28 -15.30
CA MET A 73 -18.15 -2.45 -16.64
C MET A 73 -17.11 -2.81 -17.71
N LYS A 74 -15.86 -3.12 -17.31
CA LYS A 74 -14.71 -3.43 -18.19
C LYS A 74 -14.26 -2.28 -19.09
N VAL A 75 -14.73 -1.05 -18.83
CA VAL A 75 -14.30 0.16 -19.54
C VAL A 75 -12.99 0.64 -18.94
N ILE A 76 -12.01 0.96 -19.79
CA ILE A 76 -10.72 1.49 -19.37
C ILE A 76 -10.88 2.94 -18.96
N GLN A 77 -10.44 3.29 -17.75
CA GLN A 77 -10.44 4.64 -17.22
C GLN A 77 -9.10 4.96 -16.54
N ARG A 78 -8.70 6.23 -16.59
CA ARG A 78 -7.51 6.70 -15.87
C ARG A 78 -7.84 6.83 -14.38
N SER A 79 -7.01 6.24 -13.53
CA SER A 79 -7.16 6.26 -12.08
C SER A 79 -5.86 6.63 -11.41
N GLU A 80 -5.92 7.48 -10.39
CA GLU A 80 -4.82 7.70 -9.44
C GLU A 80 -4.69 6.45 -8.57
N ILE A 81 -3.60 5.71 -8.71
CA ILE A 81 -3.40 4.43 -8.02
C ILE A 81 -2.46 4.53 -6.84
N VAL A 82 -1.58 5.52 -6.79
CA VAL A 82 -0.70 5.79 -5.63
C VAL A 82 -0.64 7.28 -5.35
N LYS A 83 -0.78 7.66 -4.09
CA LYS A 83 -0.69 9.06 -3.62
C LYS A 83 0.08 9.14 -2.30
N VAL A 84 0.71 10.29 -2.04
CA VAL A 84 1.21 10.63 -0.70
C VAL A 84 0.03 10.90 0.23
N LEU A 85 0.09 10.38 1.45
CA LEU A 85 -0.89 10.72 2.46
C LEU A 85 -0.56 12.11 3.04
N ASN A 86 -1.48 13.06 2.91
CA ASN A 86 -1.26 14.43 3.41
C ASN A 86 -1.00 14.41 4.92
N ASN A 87 -0.11 15.29 5.39
CA ASN A 87 0.30 15.40 6.81
C ASN A 87 1.11 14.22 7.37
N HIS A 88 1.45 13.23 6.55
CA HIS A 88 2.33 12.12 6.93
C HIS A 88 3.64 12.18 6.13
N SER A 89 4.73 11.79 6.78
CA SER A 89 6.07 11.97 6.22
C SER A 89 6.54 10.79 5.37
N TYR A 90 6.05 9.59 5.66
CA TYR A 90 6.53 8.35 5.04
C TYR A 90 5.42 7.48 4.46
N SER A 91 4.16 7.85 4.71
CA SER A 91 2.97 7.10 4.32
C SER A 91 2.48 7.45 2.91
N PHE A 92 2.19 6.40 2.15
CA PHE A 92 1.56 6.44 0.84
C PHE A 92 0.27 5.62 0.89
N GLU A 93 -0.67 5.92 -0.01
CA GLU A 93 -1.88 5.11 -0.22
C GLU A 93 -1.88 4.51 -1.61
N ILE A 94 -2.11 3.19 -1.71
CA ILE A 94 -2.66 2.56 -2.91
C ILE A 94 -4.16 2.80 -2.93
N ARG A 95 -4.68 3.19 -4.10
CA ARG A 95 -6.10 3.47 -4.30
C ARG A 95 -6.67 2.57 -5.38
N MET A 96 -7.75 1.89 -5.03
CA MET A 96 -8.64 1.23 -5.98
C MET A 96 -10.00 1.91 -5.80
N ASP A 97 -10.39 2.73 -6.78
CA ASP A 97 -11.60 3.54 -6.69
C ASP A 97 -12.66 2.96 -7.61
N ASP A 98 -13.84 2.73 -7.04
CA ASP A 98 -15.07 2.45 -7.74
C ASP A 98 -16.13 3.52 -7.40
N SER A 99 -17.33 3.39 -7.95
CA SER A 99 -18.38 4.42 -7.89
C SER A 99 -18.88 4.73 -6.49
N TYR A 100 -18.88 3.72 -5.60
CA TYR A 100 -19.44 3.80 -4.24
C TYR A 100 -18.43 3.41 -3.15
N GLU A 101 -17.44 2.60 -3.52
CA GLU A 101 -16.44 2.07 -2.61
C GLU A 101 -15.04 2.43 -3.09
N HIS A 102 -14.21 2.80 -2.14
CA HIS A 102 -12.89 3.33 -2.37
C HIS A 102 -11.92 2.57 -1.47
N GLN A 103 -11.36 1.49 -1.99
CA GLN A 103 -10.43 0.64 -1.25
C GLN A 103 -9.08 1.32 -1.15
N ARG A 104 -8.50 1.28 0.06
CA ARG A 104 -7.22 1.91 0.39
C ARG A 104 -6.31 0.89 1.03
N ILE A 105 -5.04 0.91 0.64
CA ILE A 105 -3.97 0.18 1.31
C ILE A 105 -2.87 1.18 1.61
N ILE A 106 -2.57 1.39 2.88
CA ILE A 106 -1.51 2.29 3.33
C ILE A 106 -0.19 1.52 3.36
N PHE A 107 0.88 2.17 2.92
CA PHE A 107 2.21 1.58 2.89
C PHE A 107 3.31 2.62 3.07
N PHE A 108 4.51 2.16 3.35
CA PHE A 108 5.74 2.96 3.24
C PHE A 108 6.77 2.24 2.38
N VAL A 109 7.80 2.98 1.93
CA VAL A 109 8.93 2.41 1.19
C VAL A 109 10.14 2.22 2.10
N TYR A 110 10.84 1.12 1.89
CA TYR A 110 11.97 0.68 2.70
C TYR A 110 13.15 0.28 1.81
N ASP A 111 14.36 0.76 2.13
CA ASP A 111 15.51 0.68 1.22
C ASP A 111 16.75 -0.04 1.76
N LYS A 112 16.68 -0.65 2.95
CA LYS A 112 17.81 -1.32 3.59
C LYS A 112 17.94 -2.78 3.16
N THR A 113 17.23 -3.70 3.83
CA THR A 113 17.43 -5.16 3.70
C THR A 113 16.96 -5.66 2.35
N PHE A 114 15.73 -5.32 2.00
CA PHE A 114 15.14 -5.56 0.70
C PHE A 114 14.49 -4.23 0.27
N GLN A 115 14.75 -3.78 -0.95
CA GLN A 115 14.04 -2.63 -1.50
C GLN A 115 12.56 -2.98 -1.59
N SER A 116 11.77 -2.58 -0.61
CA SER A 116 10.42 -3.10 -0.38
C SER A 116 9.38 -2.01 -0.21
N ILE A 117 8.22 -2.21 -0.81
CA ILE A 117 6.99 -1.59 -0.33
C ILE A 117 6.50 -2.44 0.83
N VAL A 118 6.29 -1.82 1.99
CA VAL A 118 5.77 -2.49 3.19
C VAL A 118 4.36 -1.97 3.43
N MET A 119 3.38 -2.82 3.16
CA MET A 119 1.96 -2.56 3.37
C MET A 119 1.63 -2.70 4.85
N THR A 120 0.89 -1.74 5.39
CA THR A 120 0.54 -1.72 6.82
C THR A 120 -0.94 -2.03 7.03
N TYR A 121 -1.83 -1.19 6.52
CA TYR A 121 -3.26 -1.29 6.80
C TYR A 121 -4.10 -1.20 5.54
N GLY A 122 -5.25 -1.87 5.54
CA GLY A 122 -6.23 -1.83 4.46
C GLY A 122 -7.63 -1.47 4.97
N PHE A 123 -8.38 -0.70 4.20
CA PHE A 123 -9.76 -0.33 4.56
C PHE A 123 -10.55 0.18 3.35
N THR A 124 -11.88 0.12 3.44
CA THR A 124 -12.80 0.66 2.42
C THR A 124 -13.36 1.99 2.88
N LYS A 125 -13.19 3.06 2.08
CA LYS A 125 -13.99 4.28 2.25
C LYS A 125 -15.31 4.16 1.49
N GLN A 126 -16.41 4.43 2.15
CA GLN A 126 -17.72 4.56 1.52
C GLN A 126 -18.01 6.03 1.24
N LYS A 127 -18.59 6.32 0.08
CA LYS A 127 -18.94 7.69 -0.32
C LYS A 127 -20.05 8.25 0.60
N GLY A 128 -19.78 9.39 1.23
CA GLY A 128 -20.75 10.08 2.10
C GLY A 128 -20.65 9.78 3.60
N ILE A 129 -19.71 8.91 4.00
CA ILE A 129 -19.36 8.69 5.42
C ILE A 129 -18.01 9.36 5.67
N GLU A 130 -17.90 10.18 6.72
CA GLU A 130 -16.63 10.78 7.13
C GLU A 130 -15.69 9.69 7.65
N ILE A 131 -14.76 9.26 6.78
CA ILE A 131 -13.72 8.24 7.06
C ILE A 131 -12.33 8.90 7.04
N SER A 132 -12.27 10.22 7.29
CA SER A 132 -11.01 10.95 7.49
C SER A 132 -10.18 10.28 8.58
N ASP A 133 -10.84 9.87 9.66
CA ASP A 133 -10.20 9.47 10.90
C ASP A 133 -9.45 8.15 10.76
N ILE A 134 -9.99 7.19 9.98
CA ILE A 134 -9.30 5.91 9.71
C ILE A 134 -8.05 6.14 8.86
N THR A 135 -8.13 7.06 7.89
CA THR A 135 -6.98 7.36 7.02
C THR A 135 -5.85 7.99 7.80
N ASP A 136 -6.18 8.99 8.62
CA ASP A 136 -5.22 9.69 9.45
C ASP A 136 -4.63 8.75 10.50
N SER A 137 -5.46 7.94 11.17
CA SER A 137 -5.01 6.94 12.14
C SER A 137 -4.06 5.92 11.52
N ALA A 138 -4.40 5.39 10.33
CA ALA A 138 -3.53 4.50 9.58
C ALA A 138 -2.23 5.20 9.20
N GLY A 139 -2.29 6.44 8.72
CA GLY A 139 -1.11 7.24 8.39
C GLY A 139 -0.15 7.48 9.56
N ILE A 140 -0.69 7.84 10.74
CA ILE A 140 0.08 8.03 11.98
C ILE A 140 0.77 6.73 12.38
N LYS A 141 0.03 5.62 12.35
CA LYS A 141 0.57 4.31 12.74
C LYS A 141 1.61 3.80 11.74
N THR A 142 1.38 4.00 10.44
CA THR A 142 2.37 3.68 9.40
C THR A 142 3.67 4.48 9.59
N ASP A 143 3.59 5.78 9.85
CA ASP A 143 4.78 6.61 10.11
C ASP A 143 5.51 6.15 11.38
N PHE A 144 4.78 5.75 12.42
CA PHE A 144 5.34 5.16 13.64
C PHE A 144 6.07 3.84 13.34
N ILE A 145 5.40 2.87 12.71
CA ILE A 145 5.98 1.56 12.35
C ILE A 145 7.22 1.74 11.49
N ARG A 146 7.14 2.60 10.46
CA ARG A 146 8.27 2.89 9.59
C ARG A 146 9.46 3.40 10.38
N ASN A 147 9.25 4.31 11.33
CA ASN A 147 10.33 4.82 12.18
C ASN A 147 10.87 3.76 13.12
N ASP A 148 10.01 2.91 13.69
CA ASP A 148 10.43 1.84 14.59
C ASP A 148 11.29 0.79 13.87
N ILE A 149 10.88 0.40 12.67
CA ILE A 149 11.70 -0.43 11.76
C ILE A 149 13.02 0.28 11.43
N TYR A 150 12.96 1.51 10.91
CA TYR A 150 14.14 2.15 10.34
C TYR A 150 15.17 2.59 11.39
N LYS A 151 14.71 3.08 12.55
CA LYS A 151 15.57 3.67 13.60
C LYS A 151 15.87 2.67 14.72
N ASN A 152 14.92 1.81 15.06
CA ASN A 152 15.05 0.91 16.22
C ASN A 152 15.31 -0.56 15.81
N GLY A 153 15.37 -0.86 14.50
CA GLY A 153 15.72 -2.19 14.00
C GLY A 153 14.66 -3.25 14.30
N LYS A 154 13.40 -2.86 14.45
CA LYS A 154 12.27 -3.74 14.82
C LYS A 154 11.65 -4.49 13.63
N GLU A 155 12.44 -4.75 12.59
CA GLU A 155 11.99 -5.40 11.34
C GLU A 155 11.28 -6.73 11.59
N GLU A 156 11.95 -7.65 12.28
CA GLU A 156 11.42 -8.99 12.60
C GLU A 156 10.12 -8.93 13.42
N PHE A 157 9.97 -7.93 14.29
CA PHE A 157 8.76 -7.77 15.09
C PHE A 157 7.55 -7.42 14.23
N TRP A 158 7.72 -6.50 13.27
CA TRP A 158 6.62 -5.99 12.45
C TRP A 158 6.33 -6.87 11.24
N MET A 159 7.35 -7.43 10.59
CA MET A 159 7.24 -8.14 9.31
C MET A 159 7.42 -9.66 9.45
N GLY A 160 7.81 -10.14 10.63
CA GLY A 160 8.15 -11.55 10.86
C GLY A 160 9.46 -11.98 10.20
N ASP A 161 9.72 -13.29 10.25
CA ASP A 161 10.81 -13.93 9.51
C ASP A 161 10.41 -14.15 8.03
N GLU A 162 11.38 -14.43 7.15
CA GLU A 162 11.17 -14.58 5.69
C GLU A 162 10.04 -15.55 5.28
N GLU A 163 9.70 -16.54 6.12
CA GLU A 163 8.58 -17.48 5.89
C GLU A 163 7.19 -16.81 5.92
N HIS A 164 7.04 -15.68 6.63
CA HIS A 164 5.76 -14.95 6.76
C HIS A 164 5.62 -13.78 5.80
N ALA A 165 6.68 -13.47 5.03
CA ALA A 165 6.60 -12.45 3.99
C ALA A 165 5.56 -12.90 2.95
N ILE A 166 4.38 -12.27 2.97
CA ILE A 166 3.34 -12.52 1.96
C ILE A 166 3.88 -12.01 0.63
N LYS A 167 4.41 -12.93 -0.17
CA LYS A 167 4.91 -12.65 -1.51
C LYS A 167 3.71 -12.59 -2.44
N TYR A 168 3.24 -11.37 -2.73
CA TYR A 168 2.31 -11.16 -3.83
C TYR A 168 3.04 -11.41 -5.16
N THR A 169 3.05 -12.66 -5.61
CA THR A 169 3.57 -13.07 -6.91
C THR A 169 2.49 -12.74 -7.95
N GLY A 170 2.71 -11.66 -8.69
CA GLY A 170 1.93 -11.34 -9.88
C GLY A 170 2.37 -12.20 -11.06
#